data_AF-A0A537FIW3-F1
#
_entry.id   AF-A0A537FIW3-F1
#
_cell.length_a   1.000
_cell.length_b   1.000
_cell.length_c   1.000
_cell.angle_alpha   90.00
_cell.angle_beta   90.00
_cell.angle_gamma   90.00
#
_symmetry.space_group_name_H-M   'P 1'
#
loop_
_entity.id
_entity.type
_entity.pdbx_description
1 polymer ?
#
loop_
_entity_poly.entity_id
_entity_poly.type
_entity_poly.pdbx_seq_one_letter_code
_entity_poly.pdbx_strand_id
1 'polypeptide(L)'
;MRVVPVRIDDEDLKRIDLLVKRQAFRSRNEAIRRMIKITLSESMSDVQNVDELVKSLLKLKKSGKEPLVLRLNRTATRIVASGRDRWHT
;
A
#
# COMPACT_ATOMS: atom_id res chain seq x y z
N MET A 1 7.93 -23.07 -13.66
CA MET A 1 6.64 -22.63 -13.08
C MET A 1 6.23 -23.67 -12.06
N ARG A 2 5.97 -23.31 -10.80
CA ARG A 2 5.49 -24.26 -9.77
C ARG A 2 3.97 -24.18 -9.68
N VAL A 3 3.31 -25.32 -9.50
CA VAL A 3 1.85 -25.39 -9.32
C VAL A 3 1.56 -25.31 -7.83
N VAL A 4 0.64 -24.43 -7.45
CA VAL A 4 0.18 -24.27 -6.07
C VAL A 4 -1.33 -24.53 -6.05
N PRO A 5 -1.82 -25.58 -5.38
CA PRO A 5 -3.25 -25.77 -5.21
C PRO A 5 -3.79 -24.74 -4.21
N VAL A 6 -4.87 -24.06 -4.56
CA VAL A 6 -5.52 -23.05 -3.73
C VAL A 6 -6.99 -23.40 -3.62
N ARG A 7 -7.55 -23.30 -2.41
CA ARG A 7 -9.00 -23.42 -2.19
C ARG A 7 -9.62 -22.03 -2.37
N ILE A 8 -10.63 -21.95 -3.23
CA ILE A 8 -11.33 -20.71 -3.56
C ILE A 8 -12.82 -21.03 -3.48
N ASP A 9 -13.59 -20.14 -2.86
CA ASP A 9 -15.03 -20.31 -2.75
C ASP A 9 -15.72 -20.12 -4.11
N ASP A 10 -16.88 -20.75 -4.29
CA ASP A 10 -17.62 -20.74 -5.55
C ASP A 10 -18.00 -19.31 -6.00
N GLU A 11 -18.25 -18.42 -5.04
CA GLU A 11 -18.59 -17.03 -5.34
C GLU A 11 -17.41 -16.26 -5.95
N ASP A 12 -16.21 -16.44 -5.39
CA ASP A 12 -14.99 -15.82 -5.91
C ASP A 12 -14.59 -16.43 -7.26
N LEU A 13 -14.79 -17.74 -7.43
CA LEU A 13 -14.58 -18.39 -8.72
C LEU A 13 -15.51 -17.81 -9.80
N LYS A 14 -16.78 -17.55 -9.48
CA LYS A 14 -17.73 -16.89 -10.39
C LYS A 14 -17.30 -15.47 -10.75
N ARG A 15 -16.75 -14.71 -9.80
CA ARG A 15 -16.21 -13.36 -10.06
C ARG A 15 -15.02 -13.43 -11.03
N ILE A 16 -14.10 -14.37 -10.82
CA ILE A 16 -12.96 -14.59 -11.72
C ILE A 16 -13.44 -14.96 -13.12
N ASP A 17 -14.44 -15.85 -13.22
CA ASP A 17 -15.03 -16.26 -14.49
C ASP A 17 -15.65 -15.09 -15.25
N LEU A 18 -16.35 -14.21 -14.54
CA LEU A 18 -16.93 -13.02 -15.14
C LEU A 18 -15.85 -12.10 -15.72
N LEU A 19 -14.71 -11.95 -15.03
CA LEU A 19 -13.59 -11.14 -15.51
C LEU A 19 -12.94 -11.73 -16.77
N VAL A 20 -12.81 -13.06 -16.84
CA VAL A 20 -12.32 -13.75 -18.04
C VAL A 20 -13.31 -13.60 -19.20
N LYS A 21 -14.61 -13.79 -18.94
CA LYS A 21 -15.67 -13.61 -19.96
C LYS A 21 -15.71 -12.21 -20.54
N ARG A 22 -15.44 -11.19 -19.72
CA ARG A 22 -15.32 -9.78 -20.13
C ARG A 22 -14.01 -9.45 -20.85
N GLN A 23 -13.18 -10.46 -21.15
CA GLN A 23 -11.87 -10.31 -21.79
C GLN A 23 -10.87 -9.42 -21.04
N ALA A 24 -11.09 -9.16 -19.74
CA ALA A 24 -10.12 -8.47 -18.90
C ALA A 24 -8.86 -9.33 -18.69
N PHE A 25 -9.01 -10.66 -18.75
CA PHE A 25 -7.93 -11.64 -18.66
C PHE A 25 -8.14 -12.76 -19.68
N ARG A 26 -7.05 -13.35 -20.20
CA ARG A 26 -7.12 -14.47 -21.16
C ARG A 26 -7.46 -15.81 -20.50
N SER A 27 -7.23 -15.93 -19.19
CA SER A 27 -7.53 -17.16 -18.42
C SER A 27 -7.69 -16.88 -16.93
N ARG A 28 -8.30 -17.82 -16.21
CA ARG A 28 -8.38 -17.81 -14.73
C ARG A 28 -7.00 -17.71 -14.08
N ASN A 29 -6.04 -18.48 -14.59
CA ASN A 29 -4.66 -18.47 -14.09
C ASN A 29 -3.97 -17.12 -14.33
N GLU A 30 -4.25 -16.44 -15.43
CA GLU A 30 -3.75 -15.08 -15.65
C GLU A 30 -4.37 -14.09 -14.66
N ALA A 31 -5.69 -14.14 -14.48
CA ALA A 31 -6.40 -13.30 -13.52
C ALA A 31 -5.83 -13.45 -12.11
N ILE A 32 -5.75 -14.70 -11.62
CA ILE A 32 -5.23 -15.03 -10.28
C ILE A 32 -3.79 -14.54 -10.12
N ARG A 33 -2.91 -14.82 -11.09
CA ARG A 33 -1.51 -14.37 -11.02
C ARG A 33 -1.38 -12.85 -11.00
N ARG A 34 -2.18 -12.13 -11.77
CA ARG A 34 -2.11 -10.67 -11.83
C ARG A 34 -2.61 -10.05 -10.53
N MET A 35 -3.69 -10.57 -9.96
CA MET A 35 -4.20 -10.15 -8.65
C MET A 35 -3.15 -10.36 -7.56
N ILE A 36 -2.55 -11.56 -7.47
CA ILE A 36 -1.47 -11.86 -6.51
C ILE A 36 -0.31 -10.87 -6.68
N LYS A 37 0.10 -10.59 -7.93
CA LYS A 37 1.20 -9.66 -8.20
C LYS A 37 0.89 -8.24 -7.72
N ILE A 38 -0.32 -7.74 -7.96
CA ILE A 38 -0.76 -6.41 -7.52
C ILE A 38 -0.72 -6.34 -6.00
N THR A 39 -1.37 -7.28 -5.32
CA THR A 39 -1.42 -7.31 -3.85
C THR A 39 -0.03 -7.45 -3.23
N LEU A 40 0.87 -8.26 -3.81
CA LEU A 40 2.26 -8.34 -3.36
C LEU A 40 3.02 -7.02 -3.56
N SER A 41 2.77 -6.31 -4.67
CA SER A 41 3.42 -5.03 -4.92
C SER A 41 2.95 -3.96 -3.94
N GLU A 42 1.64 -3.89 -3.68
CA GLU A 42 1.03 -2.94 -2.75
C GLU A 42 1.43 -3.23 -1.29
N SER A 43 1.40 -4.49 -0.87
CA SER A 43 1.80 -4.87 0.50
C SER A 43 3.29 -4.66 0.77
N MET A 44 4.14 -4.74 -0.25
CA MET A 44 5.56 -4.46 -0.11
C MET A 44 5.91 -2.97 -0.21
N SER A 45 5.11 -2.14 -0.90
CA SER A 45 5.38 -0.70 -0.98
C SER A 45 5.24 0.01 0.36
N ASP A 46 4.27 -0.39 1.18
CA ASP A 46 4.05 0.23 2.49
C ASP A 46 5.17 -0.09 3.49
N VAL A 47 5.70 -1.32 3.44
CA VAL A 47 6.79 -1.75 4.33
C VAL A 47 8.13 -1.13 3.92
N GLN A 48 8.41 -1.01 2.61
CA GLN A 48 9.64 -0.38 2.13
C GLN A 48 9.72 1.11 2.47
N ASN A 49 8.59 1.82 2.42
CA ASN A 49 8.55 3.27 2.64
C ASN A 49 8.92 3.66 4.08
N VAL A 50 8.44 2.91 5.08
CA VAL A 50 8.78 3.18 6.49
C VAL A 50 10.25 2.91 6.77
N ASP A 51 10.79 1.83 6.23
CA ASP A 51 12.15 1.39 6.50
C ASP A 51 13.20 2.33 5.87
N GLU A 52 12.93 2.82 4.65
CA GLU A 52 13.74 3.85 3.99
C GLU A 52 13.63 5.22 4.67
N LEU A 53 12.43 5.60 5.13
CA LEU A 53 12.22 6.82 5.89
C LEU A 53 13.01 6.80 7.20
N VAL A 54 12.94 5.71 7.96
CA VAL A 54 13.69 5.55 9.22
C VAL A 54 15.20 5.59 8.96
N LYS A 55 15.69 4.88 7.93
CA LYS A 55 17.11 4.94 7.53
C LYS A 55 17.55 6.36 7.18
N SER A 56 16.72 7.12 6.49
CA SER A 56 16.98 8.52 6.12
C SER A 56 17.02 9.44 7.34
N LEU A 57 16.08 9.29 8.27
CA LEU A 57 16.06 10.02 9.54
C LEU A 57 17.29 9.72 10.41
N LEU A 58 17.72 8.46 10.47
CA LEU A 58 18.94 8.06 11.17
C LEU A 58 20.21 8.62 10.53
N LYS A 59 20.28 8.67 9.18
CA LYS A 59 21.40 9.31 8.46
C LYS A 59 21.47 10.81 8.75
N LEU A 60 20.33 11.50 8.76
CA LEU A 60 20.26 12.92 9.11
C LEU A 60 20.79 13.17 10.54
N LYS A 61 20.31 12.39 11.52
CA LYS A 61 20.81 12.44 12.90
C LYS A 61 22.33 12.20 12.99
N LYS A 62 22.86 11.22 12.24
CA LYS A 62 24.31 10.95 12.18
C LYS A 62 25.12 12.10 11.56
N SER A 63 24.54 12.86 10.65
CA SER A 63 25.19 14.01 10.01
C SER A 63 25.16 15.31 10.85
N GLY A 64 24.73 15.24 12.12
CA GLY A 64 24.63 16.41 13.00
C GLY A 64 23.45 17.34 12.69
N LYS A 65 22.62 16.99 11.71
CA LYS A 65 21.35 17.66 11.43
C LYS A 65 20.27 16.95 12.22
N GLU A 66 19.84 17.53 13.34
CA GLU A 66 18.69 16.99 14.06
C GLU A 66 17.46 17.02 13.14
N PRO A 67 16.79 15.88 12.91
CA PRO A 67 15.53 15.89 12.19
C PRO A 67 14.54 16.78 12.96
N LEU A 68 13.76 17.60 12.24
CA LEU A 68 12.80 18.52 12.84
C LEU A 68 11.77 17.74 13.68
N VAL A 69 11.98 17.69 14.99
CA VAL A 69 11.04 17.07 15.92
C VAL A 69 9.97 18.10 16.24
N LEU A 70 8.83 17.98 15.57
CA LEU A 70 7.65 18.75 15.92
C LEU A 70 7.04 18.17 17.21
N ARG A 71 7.28 18.83 18.34
CA ARG A 71 6.58 18.54 19.59
C ARG A 71 5.20 19.16 19.56
N LEU A 72 4.22 18.36 19.18
CA LEU A 72 2.84 18.79 19.04
C LEU A 72 2.06 18.51 20.33
N ASN A 73 1.21 19.44 20.74
CA ASN A 73 0.30 19.25 21.89
C ASN A 73 -0.91 18.35 21.56
N ARG A 74 -1.06 17.98 20.28
CA ARG A 74 -2.10 17.13 19.72
C ARG A 74 -1.49 16.29 18.60
N THR A 75 -2.15 15.21 18.21
CA THR A 75 -1.73 14.37 17.07
C THR A 75 -1.55 15.19 15.79
N ALA A 76 -0.54 14.87 14.99
CA ALA A 76 -0.25 15.57 13.72
C ALA A 76 -1.47 15.71 12.81
N THR A 77 -2.28 14.65 12.69
CA THR A 77 -3.53 14.63 11.90
C THR A 77 -4.51 15.73 12.31
N ARG A 78 -4.68 15.94 13.62
CA ARG A 78 -5.61 16.94 14.17
C ARG A 78 -5.15 18.37 13.94
N ILE A 79 -3.83 18.61 13.96
CA ILE A 79 -3.25 19.92 13.67
C ILE A 79 -3.41 20.27 12.19
N VAL A 80 -3.13 19.32 11.29
CA VAL A 80 -3.33 19.50 9.85
C VAL A 80 -4.80 19.76 9.52
N ALA A 81 -5.73 19.01 10.13
CA ALA A 81 -7.17 19.23 9.96
C ALA A 81 -7.58 20.65 10.38
N SER A 82 -7.18 21.10 11.57
CA SER A 82 -7.49 22.46 12.05
C SER A 82 -6.87 23.59 11.22
N GLY A 83 -5.78 23.30 10.50
CA GLY A 83 -5.16 24.24 9.57
C GLY A 83 -5.96 24.39 8.28
N ARG A 84 -6.58 23.33 7.77
CA ARG A 84 -7.37 23.38 6.52
C ARG A 84 -8.64 24.23 6.69
N ASP A 85 -9.30 24.11 7.83
CA ASP A 85 -10.51 24.88 8.15
C ASP A 85 -10.24 26.40 8.26
N ARG A 86 -8.99 26.79 8.53
CA ARG A 86 -8.58 28.20 8.70
C ARG A 86 -8.33 28.96 7.40
N TRP A 87 -8.21 28.26 6.26
CA TRP A 87 -7.86 28.87 4.97
C TRP A 87 -9.06 28.96 4.01
N HIS A 88 -10.29 28.89 4.53
CA HIS A 88 -11.50 29.23 3.77
C HIS A 88 -11.78 30.74 3.85
N THR A 89 -11.02 31.52 3.09
CA THR A 89 -11.33 32.90 2.62
C THR A 89 -10.71 33.04 1.25
#